data_AF-A0A3M1JBL3-F1
#
_entry.id   AF-A0A3M1JBL3-F1
#
_cell.length_a   1.000
_cell.length_b   1.000
_cell.length_c   1.000
_cell.angle_alpha   90.00
_cell.angle_beta   90.00
_cell.angle_gamma   90.00
#
_symmetry.space_group_name_H-M   'P 1'
#
loop_
_entity.id
_entity.type
_entity.pdbx_description
1 polymer ?
#
loop_
_entity_poly.entity_id
_entity_poly.type
_entity_poly.pdbx_seq_one_letter_code
_entity_poly.pdbx_strand_id
1 'polypeptide(L)'
;MSLQEKITRLFITIIVLIPMLLSFGASPAVTAQGPETGLDPAVVDRIFNALTPQERVGQLFLVSFSGSEIDAESDIAKLIQRYRVGGVVISAQNQNFSNGPNTPAQVLNLTNG
;
A
#
# COMPACT_ATOMS: atom_id res chain seq x y z
N MET A 1 14.72 -21.81 61.62
CA MET A 1 13.75 -21.29 60.62
C MET A 1 12.52 -22.17 60.69
N SER A 2 11.38 -21.63 61.14
CA SER A 2 10.18 -22.43 61.44
C SER A 2 9.54 -22.96 60.14
N LEU A 3 8.94 -24.14 60.20
CA LEU A 3 8.30 -24.80 59.03
C LEU A 3 7.26 -23.89 58.36
N GLN A 4 6.57 -23.09 59.18
CA GLN A 4 5.60 -22.07 58.75
C GLN A 4 6.22 -21.01 57.82
N GLU A 5 7.42 -20.52 58.12
CA GLU A 5 8.08 -19.48 57.31
C GLU A 5 8.50 -19.98 55.93
N LYS A 6 8.91 -21.25 55.82
CA LYS A 6 9.21 -21.90 54.53
C LYS A 6 7.95 -22.09 53.69
N ILE A 7 6.83 -22.47 54.31
CA ILE A 7 5.54 -22.63 53.64
C ILE A 7 5.04 -21.28 53.11
N THR A 8 5.09 -20.21 53.92
CA THR A 8 4.70 -18.87 53.49
C THR A 8 5.56 -18.35 52.34
N ARG A 9 6.88 -18.53 52.41
CA ARG A 9 7.79 -18.12 51.32
C ARG A 9 7.53 -18.90 50.03
N LEU A 10 7.31 -20.22 50.12
CA LEU A 10 6.97 -21.04 48.97
C LEU A 10 5.67 -20.58 48.31
N PHE A 11 4.65 -20.25 49.11
CA PHE A 11 3.37 -19.78 48.61
C PHE A 11 3.48 -18.43 47.88
N ILE A 12 4.26 -17.49 48.43
CA ILE A 12 4.51 -16.18 47.79
C ILE A 12 5.33 -16.35 46.50
N THR A 13 6.34 -17.22 46.49
CA THR A 13 7.10 -17.48 45.25
C THR A 13 6.22 -18.02 44.15
N ILE A 14 5.31 -18.95 44.47
CA ILE A 14 4.36 -19.53 43.50
C ILE A 14 3.36 -18.48 43.02
N ILE A 15 2.84 -17.62 43.91
CA ILE A 15 1.86 -16.59 43.53
C ILE A 15 2.44 -15.54 42.58
N VAL A 16 3.76 -15.32 42.63
CA VAL A 16 4.47 -14.40 41.74
C VAL A 16 4.94 -15.09 40.46
N LEU A 17 5.48 -16.32 40.54
CA LEU A 17 6.02 -17.02 39.36
C LEU A 17 4.93 -17.50 38.40
N ILE A 18 3.78 -17.98 38.90
CA ILE A 18 2.71 -18.49 38.04
C ILE A 18 2.21 -17.44 37.03
N PRO A 19 1.79 -16.22 37.43
CA PRO A 19 1.33 -15.23 36.46
C PRO A 19 2.45 -14.77 35.52
N MET A 20 3.70 -14.71 36.00
CA MET A 20 4.86 -14.35 35.17
C MET A 20 5.14 -15.39 34.07
N LEU A 21 4.98 -16.69 34.36
CA LEU A 21 5.09 -17.75 33.34
C LEU A 21 3.93 -17.74 32.35
N LEU A 22 2.71 -17.40 32.78
CA LEU A 22 1.53 -17.37 31.91
C LEU A 22 1.57 -16.21 30.90
N SER A 23 2.25 -15.10 31.20
CA SER A 23 2.36 -13.95 30.29
C SER A 23 3.33 -14.15 29.11
N PHE A 24 4.19 -15.18 29.13
CA PHE A 24 5.18 -15.42 28.07
C PHE A 24 4.65 -16.25 26.88
N GLY A 25 3.45 -16.83 26.98
CA GLY A 25 2.88 -17.72 25.95
C GLY A 25 1.91 -17.09 24.96
N ALA A 26 1.48 -15.84 25.20
CA ALA A 26 0.50 -15.16 24.35
C ALA A 26 1.20 -14.18 23.40
N SER A 27 1.85 -14.69 22.37
CA SER A 27 2.14 -13.86 21.20
C SER A 27 0.81 -13.38 20.63
N PRO A 28 0.59 -12.07 20.41
CA PRO A 28 -0.57 -11.63 19.66
C PRO A 28 -0.52 -12.33 18.30
N ALA A 29 -1.62 -12.99 17.93
CA ALA A 29 -1.75 -13.51 16.58
C ALA A 29 -1.67 -12.32 15.62
N VAL A 30 -0.51 -12.13 15.01
CA VAL A 30 -0.37 -11.22 13.87
C VAL A 30 -1.13 -11.89 12.73
N THR A 31 -2.38 -11.50 12.54
CA THR A 31 -3.07 -11.81 11.29
C THR A 31 -2.34 -11.04 10.20
N ALA A 32 -1.79 -11.75 9.22
CA ALA A 32 -1.51 -11.14 7.93
C ALA A 32 -2.78 -10.38 7.50
N GLN A 33 -2.63 -9.20 6.88
CA GLN A 33 -3.75 -8.54 6.22
C GLN A 33 -4.46 -9.63 5.39
N GLY A 34 -5.73 -9.91 5.72
CA GLY A 34 -6.51 -10.94 5.03
C GLY A 34 -6.47 -10.68 3.51
N PRO A 35 -6.78 -11.69 2.67
CA PRO A 35 -6.70 -11.54 1.22
C PRO A 35 -7.31 -10.20 0.86
N GLU A 36 -6.46 -9.35 0.28
CA GLU A 36 -6.84 -8.02 -0.15
C GLU A 36 -8.23 -8.07 -0.74
N THR A 37 -9.09 -7.12 -0.37
CA THR A 37 -10.44 -6.97 -0.92
C THR A 37 -10.31 -6.66 -2.42
N GLY A 38 -9.92 -7.67 -3.19
CA GLY A 38 -9.78 -7.61 -4.62
C GLY A 38 -11.15 -7.31 -5.17
N LEU A 39 -11.18 -6.54 -6.24
CA LEU A 39 -12.41 -6.38 -7.01
C LEU A 39 -12.92 -7.78 -7.33
N ASP A 40 -14.23 -7.98 -7.11
CA ASP A 40 -14.92 -9.21 -7.51
C ASP A 40 -14.47 -9.59 -8.94
N PRO A 41 -13.96 -10.81 -9.18
CA PRO A 41 -13.52 -11.23 -10.50
C PRO A 41 -14.55 -10.95 -11.59
N ALA A 42 -15.85 -11.03 -11.27
CA ALA A 42 -16.91 -10.68 -12.20
C ALA A 42 -16.95 -9.19 -12.57
N VAL A 43 -16.47 -8.29 -11.71
CA VAL A 43 -16.28 -6.86 -12.04
C VAL A 43 -15.10 -6.69 -13.01
N VAL A 44 -13.98 -7.35 -12.74
CA VAL A 44 -12.79 -7.31 -13.61
C VAL A 44 -13.12 -7.82 -15.01
N ASP A 45 -13.79 -8.97 -15.11
CA ASP A 45 -14.19 -9.56 -16.38
C ASP A 45 -15.15 -8.65 -17.16
N ARG A 46 -16.10 -8.02 -16.47
CA ARG A 46 -17.02 -7.07 -17.12
C ARG A 46 -16.29 -5.87 -17.70
N ILE A 47 -15.34 -5.28 -16.97
CA ILE A 47 -14.53 -4.16 -17.45
C ILE A 47 -13.65 -4.61 -18.62
N PHE A 48 -12.94 -5.73 -18.49
CA PHE A 48 -12.05 -6.25 -19.52
C PHE A 48 -12.78 -6.58 -20.83
N ASN A 49 -13.99 -7.14 -20.73
CA ASN A 49 -14.83 -7.47 -21.87
C ASN A 49 -15.43 -6.22 -22.56
N ALA A 50 -15.55 -5.10 -21.84
CA ALA A 50 -16.00 -3.83 -22.41
C ALA A 50 -14.90 -3.08 -23.21
N LEU A 51 -13.62 -3.43 -23.01
CA LEU A 51 -12.51 -2.81 -23.73
C LEU A 51 -12.45 -3.26 -25.19
N THR A 52 -12.25 -2.32 -26.11
CA THR A 52 -11.87 -2.63 -27.49
C THR A 52 -10.46 -3.23 -27.56
N PRO A 53 -10.09 -3.96 -28.64
CA PRO A 53 -8.73 -4.48 -28.80
C PRO A 53 -7.65 -3.41 -28.69
N GLN A 54 -7.90 -2.21 -29.23
CA GLN A 54 -6.98 -1.07 -29.14
C GLN A 54 -6.79 -0.63 -27.68
N GLU A 55 -7.88 -0.53 -26.91
CA GLU A 55 -7.81 -0.12 -25.50
C GLU A 55 -7.08 -1.16 -24.65
N ARG A 56 -7.30 -2.46 -24.92
CA ARG A 56 -6.54 -3.54 -24.26
C ARG A 56 -5.04 -3.43 -24.52
N VAL A 57 -4.66 -3.13 -25.76
CA VAL A 57 -3.25 -2.89 -26.11
C VAL A 57 -2.73 -1.66 -25.38
N GLY A 58 -3.50 -0.56 -25.33
CA GLY A 58 -3.16 0.65 -24.60
C GLY A 58 -2.82 0.38 -23.13
N GLN A 59 -3.61 -0.44 -22.45
CA GLN A 59 -3.38 -0.83 -21.05
C GLN A 59 -2.05 -1.56 -20.80
N LEU A 60 -1.38 -2.07 -21.85
CA LEU A 60 -0.05 -2.70 -21.73
C LEU A 60 1.10 -1.69 -21.79
N PHE A 61 0.84 -0.42 -22.12
CA PHE A 61 1.85 0.60 -22.24
C PHE A 61 2.02 1.41 -20.96
N LEU A 62 3.29 1.61 -20.62
CA LEU A 62 3.75 2.53 -19.60
C LEU A 62 4.56 3.62 -20.30
N VAL A 63 4.12 4.87 -20.20
CA VAL A 63 4.73 6.01 -20.92
C VAL A 63 5.35 7.02 -19.96
N SER A 64 6.24 7.87 -20.45
CA SER A 64 6.75 9.02 -19.70
C SER A 64 6.59 10.28 -20.53
N PHE A 65 6.68 11.45 -19.89
CA PHE A 65 6.63 12.75 -20.55
C PHE A 65 7.58 13.72 -19.88
N SER A 66 7.95 14.78 -20.59
CA SER A 66 8.83 15.85 -20.08
C SER A 66 8.02 17.05 -19.61
N GLY A 67 8.52 17.72 -18.58
CA GLY A 67 7.86 18.89 -17.97
C GLY A 67 6.74 18.51 -17.01
N SER A 68 5.95 19.48 -16.58
CA SER A 68 4.85 19.31 -15.62
C SER A 68 3.50 19.83 -16.13
N GLU A 69 3.42 20.11 -17.43
CA GLU A 69 2.20 20.56 -18.09
C GLU A 69 1.29 19.35 -18.38
N ILE A 70 0.07 19.41 -17.85
CA ILE A 70 -0.95 18.35 -17.92
C ILE A 70 -2.28 18.87 -18.47
N ASP A 71 -2.25 19.99 -19.19
CA ASP A 71 -3.45 20.52 -19.83
C ASP A 71 -4.06 19.53 -20.84
N ALA A 72 -5.31 19.76 -21.21
CA ALA A 72 -6.07 18.86 -22.08
C ALA A 72 -5.45 18.69 -23.49
N GLU A 73 -4.62 19.65 -23.95
CA GLU A 73 -3.98 19.64 -25.26
C GLU A 73 -2.56 19.05 -25.23
N SER A 74 -2.02 18.82 -24.03
CA SER A 74 -0.71 18.20 -23.80
C SER A 74 -0.62 16.81 -24.42
N ASP A 75 0.59 16.42 -24.82
CA ASP A 75 0.80 15.11 -25.45
C ASP A 75 0.51 13.96 -24.47
N ILE A 76 0.76 14.15 -23.17
CA ILE A 76 0.43 13.15 -22.16
C ILE A 76 -1.09 12.99 -21.99
N ALA A 77 -1.86 14.09 -22.06
CA ALA A 77 -3.32 14.02 -22.05
C ALA A 77 -3.86 13.24 -23.25
N LYS A 78 -3.28 13.42 -24.45
CA LYS A 78 -3.64 12.61 -25.64
C LYS A 78 -3.34 11.13 -25.43
N LEU A 79 -2.19 10.78 -24.87
CA LEU A 79 -1.81 9.39 -24.60
C LEU A 79 -2.78 8.72 -23.61
N ILE A 80 -3.20 9.43 -22.55
CA ILE A 80 -4.15 8.92 -21.55
C ILE A 80 -5.58 8.85 -22.14
N GLN A 81 -6.08 9.95 -22.68
CA GLN A 81 -7.50 10.08 -23.01
C GLN A 81 -7.84 9.38 -24.34
N ARG A 82 -6.96 9.46 -25.33
CA ARG A 82 -7.20 8.92 -26.68
C ARG A 82 -6.58 7.54 -26.88
N TYR A 83 -5.36 7.32 -26.38
CA TYR A 83 -4.66 6.04 -26.54
C TYR A 83 -4.82 5.09 -25.35
N ARG A 84 -5.41 5.54 -24.24
CA ARG A 84 -5.78 4.71 -23.08
C ARG A 84 -4.62 3.90 -22.52
N VAL A 85 -3.46 4.55 -22.36
CA VAL A 85 -2.27 3.92 -21.76
C VAL A 85 -2.55 3.39 -20.36
N GLY A 86 -1.88 2.28 -19.99
CA GLY A 86 -2.07 1.63 -18.69
C GLY A 86 -1.39 2.35 -17.53
N GLY A 87 -0.34 3.12 -17.81
CA GLY A 87 0.31 3.91 -16.76
C GLY A 87 1.21 5.01 -17.30
N VAL A 88 1.59 5.90 -16.38
CA VAL A 88 2.52 7.01 -16.62
C VAL A 88 3.63 6.97 -15.58
N VAL A 89 4.87 7.10 -16.03
CA VAL A 89 6.06 7.24 -15.19
C VAL A 89 6.43 8.71 -15.11
N ILE A 90 6.44 9.23 -13.90
CA ILE A 90 6.95 10.56 -13.59
C ILE A 90 8.32 10.47 -12.93
N SER A 91 9.21 11.39 -13.26
CA SER A 91 10.55 11.46 -12.68
C SER A 91 11.06 12.90 -12.58
N ALA A 92 12.01 13.12 -11.66
CA ALA A 92 12.70 14.40 -11.57
C ALA A 92 13.60 14.67 -12.79
N GLN A 93 14.13 13.61 -13.42
CA GLN A 93 14.97 13.74 -14.63
C GLN A 93 14.18 14.31 -15.81
N ASN A 94 12.90 13.91 -15.93
CA ASN A 94 11.98 14.45 -16.92
C ASN A 94 11.38 15.80 -16.50
N GLN A 95 11.84 16.40 -15.40
CA GLN A 95 11.34 17.67 -14.89
C GLN A 95 9.85 17.65 -14.53
N ASN A 96 9.28 16.46 -14.21
CA ASN A 96 7.91 16.37 -13.74
C ASN A 96 7.78 16.96 -12.31
N PHE A 97 8.79 16.74 -11.47
CA PHE A 97 8.87 17.33 -10.13
C PHE A 97 10.32 17.64 -9.76
N SER A 98 10.50 18.45 -8.72
CA SER A 98 11.80 18.70 -8.09
C SER A 98 11.95 17.87 -6.83
N ASN A 99 13.16 17.39 -6.52
CA ASN A 99 13.43 16.66 -5.29
C ASN A 99 13.70 17.64 -4.14
N GLY A 100 12.72 17.83 -3.25
CA GLY A 100 12.78 18.80 -2.16
C GLY A 100 11.53 18.79 -1.27
N PRO A 101 11.38 19.76 -0.34
CA PRO A 101 10.28 19.76 0.62
C PRO A 101 8.88 19.75 -0.02
N ASN A 102 8.75 20.30 -1.23
CA ASN A 102 7.48 20.40 -1.95
C ASN A 102 7.19 19.21 -2.89
N THR A 103 8.07 18.20 -2.98
CA THR A 103 7.88 17.04 -3.87
C THR A 103 6.51 16.37 -3.71
N PRO A 104 6.02 16.09 -2.47
CA PRO A 104 4.72 15.42 -2.32
C PRO A 104 3.56 16.21 -2.92
N ALA A 105 3.56 17.54 -2.75
CA ALA A 105 2.52 18.40 -3.32
C ALA A 105 2.58 18.45 -4.85
N GLN A 106 3.78 18.48 -5.42
CA GLN A 106 3.97 18.45 -6.89
C GLN A 106 3.47 17.13 -7.49
N VAL A 107 3.80 15.99 -6.87
CA VAL A 107 3.31 14.67 -7.31
C VAL A 107 1.79 14.59 -7.20
N LEU A 108 1.20 15.12 -6.12
CA LEU A 108 -0.24 15.17 -5.95
C LEU A 108 -0.92 15.97 -7.07
N ASN A 109 -0.39 17.15 -7.40
CA ASN A 109 -0.93 17.99 -8.47
C ASN A 109 -0.87 17.30 -9.84
N LEU A 110 0.21 16.55 -10.12
CA LEU A 110 0.32 15.79 -11.37
C LEU A 110 -0.63 14.59 -11.45
N THR A 111 -1.07 14.05 -10.31
CA THR A 111 -1.89 12.84 -10.27
C THR A 111 -3.40 13.15 -10.26
N ASN A 112 -3.77 14.32 -9.70
CA ASN A 112 -5.18 14.73 -9.52
C ASN A 112 -5.61 15.91 -10.40
N GLY A 113 -4.69 16.51 -11.16
CA GLY A 113 -4.94 17.70 -11.99
C GLY A 113 -5.78 17.41 -13.23
#